data_AF-A0A8T5MMB7-F1
#
_entry.id   AF-A0A8T5MMB7-F1
#
_cell.length_a   1.000
_cell.length_b   1.000
_cell.length_c   1.000
_cell.angle_alpha   90.00
_cell.angle_beta   90.00
_cell.angle_gamma   90.00
#
_symmetry.space_group_name_H-M   'P 1'
#
loop_
_entity.id
_entity.type
_entity.pdbx_description
1 polymer ?
#
loop_
_entity_poly.entity_id
_entity_poly.type
_entity_poly.pdbx_seq_one_letter_code
_entity_poly.pdbx_strand_id
1 'polypeptide(L)'
;MAGQTYLKATLTLMALYAGVMGALTMMFQDAGSYVFQYQIQDPMLARYWGGVLMAMAVFYLFLALDPQKYQLFLWVGVLDLGIAMILTIMHIAIANISWIQGFVGLIVNPILIVLLLYGLAKEPEGKVIFVAGDAKQGEQVQELPAHASTRKHPLQGK
;
A
#
# COMPACT_ATOMS: atom_id res chain seq x y z
N MET A 1 6.25 19.94 -5.38
CA MET A 1 5.82 19.97 -3.96
C MET A 1 4.31 19.80 -3.78
N ALA A 2 3.45 20.47 -4.56
CA ALA A 2 1.99 20.35 -4.39
C ALA A 2 1.41 18.92 -4.56
N GLY A 3 1.98 18.10 -5.48
CA GLY A 3 1.53 16.72 -5.70
C GLY A 3 1.73 15.81 -4.48
N GLN A 4 2.87 15.94 -3.79
CA GLN A 4 3.18 15.16 -2.60
C GLN A 4 2.22 15.50 -1.45
N THR A 5 1.95 16.78 -1.20
CA THR A 5 0.98 17.20 -0.17
C THR A 5 -0.41 16.63 -0.44
N TYR A 6 -0.84 16.64 -1.70
CA TYR A 6 -2.12 16.10 -2.11
C TYR A 6 -2.20 14.58 -1.88
N LEU A 7 -1.18 13.82 -2.30
CA LEU A 7 -1.14 12.38 -2.11
C LEU A 7 -1.13 11.98 -0.62
N LYS A 8 -0.38 12.73 0.21
CA LYS A 8 -0.42 12.57 1.67
C LYS A 8 -1.82 12.82 2.23
N ALA A 9 -2.50 13.87 1.78
CA ALA A 9 -3.86 14.18 2.22
C ALA A 9 -4.84 13.07 1.83
N THR A 10 -4.77 12.57 0.60
CA THR A 10 -5.61 11.46 0.12
C THR A 10 -5.37 10.18 0.94
N LEU A 11 -4.12 9.80 1.18
CA LEU A 11 -3.80 8.62 1.99
C LEU A 11 -4.24 8.78 3.45
N THR A 12 -4.12 10.00 4.00
CA THR A 12 -4.65 10.31 5.34
C THR A 12 -6.17 10.18 5.39
N LEU A 13 -6.87 10.62 4.34
CA LEU A 13 -8.32 10.49 4.24
C LEU A 13 -8.74 9.02 4.12
N MET A 14 -8.01 8.21 3.35
CA MET A 14 -8.22 6.77 3.24
C MET A 14 -7.98 6.07 4.58
N ALA A 15 -6.92 6.46 5.31
CA ALA A 15 -6.66 5.95 6.65
C ALA A 15 -7.80 6.29 7.62
N LEU A 16 -8.29 7.53 7.60
CA LEU A 16 -9.40 7.96 8.45
C LEU A 16 -10.67 7.17 8.11
N TYR A 17 -10.99 7.03 6.83
CA TYR A 17 -12.13 6.24 6.37
C TYR A 17 -12.04 4.79 6.84
N ALA A 18 -10.92 4.11 6.56
CA ALA A 18 -10.71 2.73 6.97
C ALA A 18 -10.73 2.58 8.50
N GLY A 19 -10.15 3.53 9.25
CA GLY A 19 -10.13 3.51 10.71
C GLY A 19 -11.50 3.71 11.34
N VAL A 20 -12.29 4.66 10.83
CA VAL A 20 -13.67 4.90 11.31
C VAL A 20 -14.56 3.70 10.98
N MET A 21 -14.51 3.20 9.74
CA MET A 21 -15.29 2.04 9.32
C MET A 21 -14.87 0.78 10.09
N GLY A 22 -13.57 0.60 10.31
CA GLY A 22 -13.01 -0.50 11.10
C GLY A 22 -13.45 -0.45 12.56
N ALA A 23 -13.40 0.72 13.19
CA ALA A 23 -13.87 0.90 14.56
C ALA A 23 -15.39 0.65 14.69
N LEU A 24 -16.20 1.15 13.75
CA LEU A 24 -17.64 0.92 13.72
C LEU A 24 -18.01 -0.55 13.57
N THR A 25 -17.25 -1.30 12.77
CA THR A 25 -17.53 -2.73 12.51
C THR A 25 -16.93 -3.66 13.57
N MET A 26 -15.85 -3.26 14.24
CA MET A 26 -15.16 -4.05 15.25
C MET A 26 -15.60 -3.74 16.70
N MET A 27 -15.62 -2.46 17.09
CA MET A 27 -15.80 -2.03 18.49
C MET A 27 -17.20 -1.48 18.76
N PHE A 28 -17.82 -0.83 17.77
CA PHE A 28 -19.11 -0.14 17.93
C PHE A 28 -20.18 -0.73 17.00
N GLN A 29 -20.34 -2.07 17.01
CA GLN A 29 -21.23 -2.79 16.09
C GLN A 29 -22.68 -2.28 16.10
N ASP A 30 -23.21 -1.93 17.27
CA ASP A 30 -24.56 -1.38 17.38
C ASP A 30 -24.66 -0.02 16.66
N ALA A 31 -23.69 0.87 16.87
CA ALA A 31 -23.64 2.15 16.18
C ALA A 31 -23.42 1.95 14.66
N GLY A 32 -22.56 1.01 14.27
CA GLY A 32 -22.35 0.65 12.88
C GLY A 32 -23.64 0.16 12.21
N SER A 33 -24.36 -0.76 12.86
CA SER A 33 -25.64 -1.28 12.33
C SER A 33 -26.69 -0.18 12.17
N TYR A 34 -26.73 0.78 13.08
CA TYR A 34 -27.60 1.95 12.99
C TYR A 34 -27.21 2.88 11.84
N VAL A 35 -25.93 3.20 11.71
CA VAL A 35 -25.39 4.08 10.65
C VAL A 35 -25.59 3.48 9.27
N PHE A 36 -25.29 2.19 9.10
CA PHE A 36 -25.46 1.49 7.83
C PHE A 36 -26.87 0.99 7.60
N GLN A 37 -27.81 1.19 8.55
CA GLN A 37 -29.15 0.61 8.52
C GLN A 37 -29.15 -0.89 8.16
N TYR A 38 -28.09 -1.62 8.55
CA TYR A 38 -27.84 -2.99 8.16
C TYR A 38 -27.63 -3.86 9.40
N GLN A 39 -28.44 -4.91 9.53
CA GLN A 39 -28.26 -5.88 10.59
C GLN A 39 -27.05 -6.75 10.30
N ILE A 40 -26.08 -6.72 11.22
CA ILE A 40 -24.91 -7.59 11.19
C ILE A 40 -25.40 -9.02 11.45
N GLN A 41 -25.45 -9.84 10.40
CA GLN A 41 -25.88 -11.23 10.48
C GLN A 41 -24.85 -12.11 11.20
N ASP A 42 -23.57 -11.84 10.97
CA ASP A 42 -22.45 -12.53 11.62
C ASP A 42 -21.52 -11.51 12.31
N PRO A 43 -21.62 -11.38 13.64
CA PRO A 43 -20.80 -10.43 14.40
C PRO A 43 -19.32 -10.81 14.41
N MET A 44 -18.98 -12.09 14.27
CA MET A 44 -17.59 -12.55 14.21
C MET A 44 -16.95 -12.12 12.88
N LEU A 45 -17.66 -12.33 11.77
CA LEU A 45 -17.22 -11.87 10.45
C LEU A 45 -17.08 -10.34 10.40
N ALA A 46 -18.03 -9.61 10.98
CA ALA A 46 -17.94 -8.15 11.07
C ALA A 46 -16.74 -7.66 11.88
N ARG A 47 -16.41 -8.32 13.00
CA ARG A 47 -15.19 -8.00 13.78
C ARG A 47 -13.92 -8.28 13.00
N TYR A 48 -13.87 -9.42 12.31
CA TYR A 48 -12.74 -9.77 11.47
C TYR A 48 -12.53 -8.72 10.37
N TRP A 49 -13.62 -8.33 9.68
CA TRP A 49 -13.59 -7.28 8.67
C TRP A 49 -13.14 -5.94 9.24
N GLY A 50 -13.64 -5.57 10.41
CA GLY A 50 -13.20 -4.35 11.09
C GLY A 50 -11.73 -4.37 11.48
N GLY A 51 -11.20 -5.53 11.89
CA GLY A 51 -9.77 -5.73 12.12
C GLY A 51 -8.93 -5.53 10.86
N VAL A 52 -9.38 -6.06 9.72
CA VAL A 52 -8.73 -5.83 8.41
C VAL A 52 -8.73 -4.35 8.04
N LEU A 53 -9.86 -3.66 8.21
CA LEU A 53 -9.96 -2.22 7.95
C LEU A 53 -9.05 -1.39 8.87
N MET A 54 -8.91 -1.76 10.14
CA MET A 54 -7.98 -1.11 11.06
C MET A 54 -6.52 -1.33 10.64
N ALA A 55 -6.16 -2.54 10.19
CA ALA A 55 -4.84 -2.81 9.65
C ALA A 55 -4.56 -1.97 8.39
N MET A 56 -5.55 -1.84 7.51
CA MET A 56 -5.46 -0.98 6.32
C MET A 56 -5.34 0.51 6.69
N ALA A 57 -6.00 0.96 7.75
CA ALA A 57 -5.86 2.34 8.24
C ALA A 57 -4.42 2.65 8.64
N VAL A 58 -3.78 1.75 9.39
CA VAL A 58 -2.36 1.88 9.78
C VAL A 58 -1.46 1.82 8.54
N PHE A 59 -1.75 0.92 7.61
CA PHE A 59 -1.04 0.82 6.34
C PHE A 59 -1.09 2.13 5.54
N TYR A 60 -2.27 2.73 5.38
CA TYR A 60 -2.45 4.01 4.68
C TYR A 60 -1.74 5.17 5.40
N LEU A 61 -1.75 5.21 6.75
CA LEU A 61 -0.95 6.19 7.51
C LEU A 61 0.55 6.03 7.25
N PHE A 62 1.03 4.78 7.21
CA PHE A 62 2.43 4.49 6.93
C PHE A 62 2.82 4.95 5.52
N LEU A 63 1.97 4.68 4.52
CA LEU A 63 2.14 5.20 3.15
C LEU A 63 2.12 6.73 3.09
N ALA A 64 1.32 7.39 3.93
CA ALA A 64 1.23 8.84 3.98
C ALA A 64 2.52 9.52 4.51
N LEU A 65 3.37 8.82 5.26
CA LEU A 65 4.64 9.38 5.74
C LEU A 65 5.58 9.69 4.57
N ASP A 66 5.74 8.74 3.67
CA ASP A 66 6.59 8.84 2.49
C ASP A 66 5.98 8.15 1.25
N PRO A 67 5.01 8.80 0.57
CA PRO A 67 4.31 8.19 -0.56
C PRO A 67 5.22 7.85 -1.74
N GLN A 68 6.33 8.58 -1.90
CA GLN A 68 7.26 8.40 -3.02
C GLN A 68 8.04 7.10 -2.90
N LYS A 69 8.47 6.77 -1.68
CA LYS A 69 9.19 5.52 -1.42
C LYS A 69 8.30 4.28 -1.64
N TYR A 70 7.00 4.42 -1.47
CA TYR A 70 6.05 3.31 -1.49
C TYR A 70 5.06 3.36 -2.66
N GLN A 71 5.42 3.96 -3.79
CA GLN A 71 4.53 4.12 -4.95
C GLN A 71 3.88 2.80 -5.42
N LEU A 72 4.64 1.69 -5.44
CA LEU A 72 4.10 0.39 -5.83
C LEU A 72 2.98 -0.07 -4.88
N PHE A 73 3.08 0.24 -3.59
CA PHE A 73 2.09 -0.12 -2.58
C PHE A 73 0.82 0.73 -2.66
N LEU A 74 0.84 1.89 -3.34
CA LEU A 74 -0.37 2.67 -3.59
C LEU A 74 -1.37 1.90 -4.45
N TRP A 75 -0.89 1.03 -5.35
CA TRP A 75 -1.75 0.15 -6.15
C TRP A 75 -2.54 -0.85 -5.30
N VAL A 76 -2.02 -1.23 -4.12
CA VAL A 76 -2.77 -2.06 -3.17
C VAL A 76 -4.03 -1.34 -2.72
N GLY A 77 -3.96 -0.03 -2.47
CA GLY A 77 -5.14 0.79 -2.13
C GLY A 77 -6.15 0.90 -3.28
N VAL A 78 -5.67 1.02 -4.52
CA VAL A 78 -6.55 1.00 -5.71
C VAL A 78 -7.27 -0.34 -5.83
N LEU A 79 -6.55 -1.46 -5.67
CA LEU A 79 -7.11 -2.80 -5.75
C LEU A 79 -8.07 -3.09 -4.59
N ASP A 80 -7.73 -2.71 -3.37
CA ASP A 80 -8.56 -2.86 -2.17
C ASP A 80 -9.91 -2.14 -2.34
N LEU A 81 -9.90 -0.86 -2.72
CA LEU A 81 -11.11 -0.09 -2.99
C LEU A 81 -11.91 -0.65 -4.17
N GLY A 82 -11.22 -1.13 -5.21
CA GLY A 82 -11.84 -1.76 -6.37
C GLY A 82 -12.56 -3.07 -6.03
N ILE A 83 -11.91 -3.94 -5.26
CA ILE A 83 -12.50 -5.19 -4.75
C ILE A 83 -13.69 -4.88 -3.84
N ALA A 84 -13.56 -3.91 -2.92
CA ALA A 84 -14.65 -3.50 -2.05
C ALA A 84 -15.87 -2.98 -2.85
N MET A 85 -15.64 -2.24 -3.93
CA MET A 85 -16.71 -1.80 -4.83
C MET A 85 -17.38 -2.99 -5.55
N ILE A 86 -16.60 -3.91 -6.11
CA ILE A 86 -17.14 -5.12 -6.77
C ILE A 86 -17.97 -5.95 -5.79
N LEU A 87 -17.47 -6.17 -4.58
CA LEU A 87 -18.20 -6.89 -3.53
C LEU A 87 -19.50 -6.17 -3.19
N THR A 88 -19.50 -4.84 -3.08
CA THR A 88 -20.71 -4.05 -2.82
C THR A 88 -21.74 -4.25 -3.93
N ILE A 89 -21.32 -4.17 -5.20
CA ILE A 89 -22.20 -4.42 -6.36
C ILE A 89 -22.78 -5.83 -6.32
N MET A 90 -21.94 -6.84 -6.02
CA MET A 90 -22.41 -8.23 -5.91
C MET A 90 -23.45 -8.40 -4.80
N HIS A 91 -23.24 -7.80 -3.63
CA HIS A 91 -24.19 -7.86 -2.50
C HIS A 91 -25.53 -7.20 -2.83
N ILE A 92 -25.51 -6.10 -3.59
CA ILE A 92 -26.74 -5.46 -4.09
C ILE A 92 -27.43 -6.35 -5.12
N ALA A 93 -26.68 -6.95 -6.05
CA ALA A 93 -27.22 -7.78 -7.12
C ALA A 93 -27.95 -9.04 -6.59
N ILE A 94 -27.47 -9.62 -5.48
CA ILE A 94 -28.12 -10.75 -4.81
C ILE A 94 -29.18 -10.31 -3.77
N ALA A 95 -29.53 -9.02 -3.73
CA ALA A 95 -30.47 -8.42 -2.78
C ALA A 95 -30.13 -8.63 -1.29
N ASN A 96 -28.85 -8.86 -0.96
CA ASN A 96 -28.41 -9.01 0.43
C ASN A 96 -28.28 -7.66 1.14
N ILE A 97 -28.03 -6.58 0.40
CA ILE A 97 -28.04 -5.20 0.90
C ILE A 97 -28.86 -4.30 -0.03
N SER A 98 -29.45 -3.24 0.52
CA SER A 98 -30.16 -2.25 -0.28
C SER A 98 -29.19 -1.28 -0.98
N TRP A 99 -29.66 -0.62 -2.05
CA TRP A 99 -28.88 0.43 -2.73
C TRP A 99 -28.49 1.57 -1.79
N ILE A 100 -29.30 1.87 -0.78
CA ILE A 100 -29.03 2.89 0.23
C ILE A 100 -27.88 2.44 1.14
N GLN A 101 -27.86 1.16 1.54
CA GLN A 101 -26.80 0.59 2.38
C GLN A 101 -25.47 0.50 1.62
N GLY A 102 -25.51 0.16 0.32
CA GLY A 102 -24.33 0.12 -0.54
C GLY A 102 -23.83 1.49 -1.02
N PHE A 103 -24.57 2.58 -0.76
CA PHE A 103 -24.26 3.93 -1.25
C PHE A 103 -22.87 4.39 -0.83
N VAL A 104 -22.49 4.16 0.43
CA VAL A 104 -21.17 4.55 0.96
C VAL A 104 -20.07 3.88 0.15
N GLY A 105 -20.14 2.56 -0.05
CA GLY A 105 -19.15 1.83 -0.83
C GLY A 105 -19.13 2.21 -2.31
N LEU A 106 -20.29 2.50 -2.91
CA LEU A 106 -20.40 2.85 -4.33
C LEU A 106 -20.02 4.29 -4.66
N ILE A 107 -20.06 5.22 -3.71
CA ILE A 107 -19.73 6.63 -3.95
C ILE A 107 -18.37 6.99 -3.35
N VAL A 108 -18.12 6.61 -2.10
CA VAL A 108 -16.88 6.98 -1.41
C VAL A 108 -15.68 6.28 -2.03
N ASN A 109 -15.78 4.97 -2.33
CA ASN A 109 -14.63 4.23 -2.86
C ASN A 109 -14.18 4.75 -4.24
N PRO A 110 -15.07 5.01 -5.23
CA PRO A 110 -14.65 5.60 -6.49
C PRO A 110 -14.04 6.99 -6.35
N ILE A 111 -14.57 7.83 -5.45
CA ILE A 111 -13.98 9.15 -5.19
C ILE A 111 -12.55 8.97 -4.66
N LEU A 112 -12.34 8.10 -3.66
CA LEU A 112 -11.01 7.83 -3.12
C LEU A 112 -10.06 7.25 -4.17
N ILE A 113 -10.52 6.35 -5.05
CA ILE A 113 -9.74 5.83 -6.19
C ILE A 113 -9.33 6.98 -7.12
N VAL A 114 -10.27 7.84 -7.51
CA VAL A 114 -10.00 8.97 -8.42
C VAL A 114 -9.01 9.94 -7.79
N LEU A 115 -9.18 10.27 -6.50
CA LEU A 115 -8.24 11.12 -5.78
C LEU A 115 -6.85 10.47 -5.71
N LEU A 116 -6.77 9.16 -5.47
CA LEU A 116 -5.50 8.45 -5.39
C LEU A 116 -4.79 8.44 -6.76
N LEU A 117 -5.50 8.07 -7.83
CA LEU A 117 -4.98 8.06 -9.20
C LEU A 117 -4.57 9.46 -9.67
N TYR A 118 -5.34 10.49 -9.33
CA TYR A 118 -4.98 11.88 -9.63
C TYR A 118 -3.71 12.32 -8.89
N GLY A 119 -3.54 11.87 -7.64
CA GLY A 119 -2.33 12.08 -6.86
C GLY A 119 -1.11 11.41 -7.50
N LEU A 120 -1.25 10.16 -7.95
CA LEU A 120 -0.19 9.45 -8.69
C LEU A 120 0.16 10.16 -9.99
N ALA A 121 -0.84 10.54 -10.79
CA ALA A 121 -0.62 11.17 -12.11
C ALA A 121 0.04 12.55 -12.03
N LYS A 122 -0.04 13.23 -10.87
CA LYS A 122 0.59 14.53 -10.61
C LYS A 122 2.01 14.45 -10.05
N GLU A 123 2.48 13.27 -9.65
CA GLU A 123 3.89 13.12 -9.31
C GLU A 123 4.70 13.12 -10.62
N PRO A 124 5.69 14.02 -10.77
CA PRO A 124 6.52 14.04 -11.96
C PRO A 124 7.23 12.69 -12.08
N GLU A 125 7.10 12.03 -13.23
CA GLU A 125 7.80 10.80 -13.61
C GLU A 125 9.31 10.99 -13.44
N GLY A 126 9.81 10.78 -12.22
CA GLY A 126 11.15 11.13 -11.84
C GLY A 126 11.70 10.02 -10.98
N LYS A 127 12.37 9.07 -11.64
CA LYS A 127 13.05 7.90 -11.05
C LYS A 127 12.12 6.81 -10.52
N VAL A 128 11.47 6.09 -11.44
CA VAL A 128 11.33 4.65 -11.24
C VAL A 128 12.72 4.04 -11.41
N ILE A 129 13.57 4.13 -10.37
CA ILE A 129 14.72 3.24 -10.28
C ILE A 129 14.12 1.89 -9.93
N PHE A 130 13.68 1.15 -10.96
CA PHE A 130 13.68 -0.29 -10.85
C PHE A 130 15.13 -0.66 -10.51
N VAL A 131 15.40 -0.92 -9.23
CA VAL A 131 16.48 -1.81 -8.83
C VAL A 131 16.05 -3.22 -9.27
N ALA A 132 15.85 -3.40 -10.58
CA ALA A 132 16.09 -4.67 -11.22
C ALA A 132 17.57 -4.91 -10.93
N GLY A 133 17.84 -5.84 -10.03
CA GLY A 133 19.18 -6.06 -9.53
C GLY A 133 20.18 -6.04 -10.68
N ASP A 134 21.13 -5.11 -10.62
CA ASP A 134 22.43 -5.29 -11.24
C ASP A 134 23.05 -6.51 -10.56
N ALA A 135 22.62 -7.70 -10.96
CA ALA A 135 23.26 -8.97 -10.73
C ALA A 135 24.57 -9.09 -11.54
N LYS A 136 25.15 -7.96 -11.96
CA LYS A 136 26.37 -7.87 -12.75
C LYS A 136 27.15 -6.61 -12.39
N GLN A 137 27.66 -6.51 -11.17
CA GLN A 137 28.83 -5.67 -10.91
C GLN A 137 29.66 -6.25 -9.77
N GLY A 138 30.78 -6.90 -10.14
CA GLY A 138 31.88 -7.11 -9.22
C GLY A 138 32.40 -8.53 -9.04
N GLU A 139 32.37 -9.40 -10.05
CA GLU A 139 33.44 -10.38 -10.18
C GLU A 139 34.72 -9.60 -10.53
N GLN A 140 35.30 -8.92 -9.54
CA GLN A 140 36.68 -8.48 -9.61
C GLN A 140 37.54 -9.74 -9.55
N VAL A 141 37.73 -10.35 -10.72
CA VAL A 141 38.88 -11.21 -10.98
C VAL A 141 40.09 -10.31 -10.73
N GLN A 142 40.67 -10.46 -9.55
CA GLN A 142 41.95 -9.90 -9.19
C GLN A 142 42.98 -10.57 -10.12
N GLU A 143 43.24 -9.96 -11.27
CA GLU A 143 44.39 -10.30 -12.10
C GLU A 143 45.62 -10.16 -11.23
N LEU A 144 46.15 -11.31 -10.80
CA LEU A 144 47.44 -11.42 -10.16
C LEU A 144 48.47 -10.83 -11.14
N PRO A 145 49.19 -9.75 -10.82
CA PRO A 145 50.26 -9.29 -11.69
C PRO A 145 51.36 -10.36 -11.69
N ALA A 146 51.49 -11.02 -12.83
CA ALA A 146 52.65 -11.81 -13.19
C ALA A 146 53.86 -10.87 -13.33
N HIS A 147 54.54 -10.58 -12.23
CA HIS A 147 55.89 -10.04 -12.28
C HIS A 147 56.84 -10.77 -11.33
N ALA A 148 57.61 -11.63 -11.98
CA ALA A 148 58.92 -12.11 -11.59
C ALA A 148 59.75 -11.07 -10.81
N SER A 149 60.27 -11.47 -9.66
CA SER A 149 61.51 -10.93 -9.13
C SER A 149 62.35 -12.05 -8.54
N THR A 150 63.19 -12.60 -9.41
CA THR A 150 64.36 -13.39 -9.11
C THR A 150 65.31 -12.58 -8.23
N ARG A 151 65.34 -12.83 -6.91
CA ARG A 151 66.48 -12.43 -6.07
C ARG A 151 67.41 -13.62 -5.89
N LYS A 152 68.50 -13.61 -6.66
CA LYS A 152 69.71 -14.40 -6.38
C LYS A 152 70.29 -13.92 -5.05
N HIS A 153 70.42 -14.81 -4.08
CA HIS A 153 71.23 -14.60 -2.89
C HIS A 153 72.70 -14.87 -3.24
N PRO A 154 73.62 -13.90 -3.07
CA PRO A 154 75.05 -14.18 -3.11
C PRO A 154 75.50 -14.74 -1.76
N LEU A 155 76.30 -15.81 -1.86
CA LEU A 155 77.12 -16.37 -0.80
C LEU A 155 78.18 -15.35 -0.33
N GLN A 156 78.19 -15.03 0.96
CA GLN A 156 79.35 -14.65 1.77
C GLN A 156 79.05 -15.25 3.15
N GLY A 157 79.82 -16.18 3.74
CA GLY A 157 81.26 -16.31 3.77
C GLY A 157 81.72 -15.99 5.19
N LYS A 158 81.88 -17.01 6.04
CA LYS A 158 82.85 -17.15 7.13
C LYS A 158 82.90 -18.60 7.59
#